data_AF-A0AAD8QYS1-F1
#
_entry.id   AF-A0AAD8QYS1-F1
#
_cell.length_a   1.000
_cell.length_b   1.000
_cell.length_c   1.000
_cell.angle_alpha   90.00
_cell.angle_beta   90.00
_cell.angle_gamma   90.00
#
_symmetry.space_group_name_H-M   'P 1'
#
loop_
_entity.id
_entity.type
_entity.pdbx_description
1 polymer ?
#
loop_
_entity_poly.entity_id
_entity_poly.type
_entity_poly.pdbx_seq_one_letter_code
_entity_poly.pdbx_strand_id
1 'polypeptide(L)'
;METIMVRVKEEHYFQEYSVSVDFSELFQLYNLRALDKSIVSCYCLLKMLECKRDEIKDIGFIDPDTMHVKTIEEPLYNKDTPETLLRFLKRQRDKKTILWPYNFHVWETFIKEDQSHDWKPKLIWRANKKCAKQPPGTNLCGYYVCEYIHRIVSERANNERNRELRRKREKIGIEERFKAIGDELAGFFLREVIPPSGEYHYA
;
A
#
# COMPACT_ATOMS: atom_id res chain seq x y z
N MET A 1 -18.83 -13.91 7.09
CA MET A 1 -18.51 -13.60 5.68
C MET A 1 -17.29 -14.41 5.31
N GLU A 2 -17.21 -14.90 4.08
CA GLU A 2 -16.05 -15.66 3.60
C GLU A 2 -14.89 -14.70 3.32
N THR A 3 -13.72 -14.99 3.88
CA THR A 3 -12.53 -14.14 3.82
C THR A 3 -11.28 -14.93 3.45
N ILE A 4 -10.32 -14.26 2.82
CA ILE A 4 -8.94 -14.74 2.70
C ILE A 4 -8.10 -14.05 3.78
N MET A 5 -7.38 -14.83 4.57
CA MET A 5 -6.45 -14.31 5.58
C MET A 5 -5.05 -14.17 4.98
N VAL A 6 -4.59 -12.94 4.79
CA VAL A 6 -3.26 -12.64 4.27
C VAL A 6 -2.30 -12.41 5.44
N ARG A 7 -1.39 -13.36 5.66
CA ARG A 7 -0.45 -13.27 6.79
C ARG A 7 0.60 -12.17 6.56
N VAL A 8 0.69 -11.26 7.51
CA VAL A 8 1.75 -10.26 7.60
C VAL A 8 2.79 -10.73 8.61
N LYS A 9 4.06 -10.74 8.19
CA LYS A 9 5.21 -11.12 9.01
C LYS A 9 5.92 -9.88 9.54
N GLU A 10 6.72 -10.05 10.59
CA GLU A 10 7.49 -8.96 11.19
C GLU A 10 8.39 -8.25 10.16
N GLU A 11 8.94 -8.98 9.17
CA GLU A 11 9.77 -8.37 8.11
C GLU A 11 9.03 -7.38 7.20
N HIS A 12 7.69 -7.40 7.17
CA HIS A 12 6.90 -6.50 6.36
C HIS A 12 6.72 -5.14 7.07
N TYR A 13 6.02 -5.15 8.20
CA TYR A 13 5.62 -3.93 8.91
C TYR A 13 6.12 -3.93 10.36
N PHE A 14 7.17 -4.68 10.69
CA PHE A 14 7.73 -4.75 12.04
C PHE A 14 6.70 -5.18 13.12
N GLN A 15 5.69 -5.93 12.68
CA GLN A 15 4.60 -6.51 13.46
C GLN A 15 4.01 -7.71 12.72
N GLU A 16 3.45 -8.67 13.46
CA GLU A 16 2.75 -9.84 12.91
C GLU A 16 1.24 -9.72 13.12
N TYR A 17 0.47 -9.97 12.07
CA TYR A 17 -0.99 -10.00 12.07
C TYR A 17 -1.47 -10.61 10.74
N SER A 18 -2.77 -10.58 10.50
CA SER A 18 -3.34 -10.96 9.20
C SER A 18 -4.28 -9.88 8.71
N VAL A 19 -4.17 -9.54 7.42
CA VAL A 19 -5.18 -8.72 6.73
C VAL A 19 -6.32 -9.65 6.35
N SER A 20 -7.54 -9.31 6.74
CA SER A 20 -8.75 -10.01 6.33
C SER A 20 -9.26 -9.40 5.02
N VAL A 21 -9.31 -10.19 3.95
CA VAL A 21 -9.84 -9.76 2.65
C VAL A 21 -11.18 -10.43 2.42
N ASP A 22 -12.26 -9.67 2.42
CA ASP A 22 -13.60 -10.20 2.17
C ASP A 22 -13.75 -10.62 0.70
N PHE A 23 -14.47 -11.71 0.44
CA PHE A 23 -14.73 -12.15 -0.94
C PHE A 23 -15.52 -11.10 -1.75
N SER A 24 -16.30 -10.25 -1.08
CA SER A 24 -16.96 -9.10 -1.71
C SER A 24 -15.94 -8.08 -2.27
N GLU A 25 -14.80 -7.90 -1.62
CA GLU A 25 -13.71 -7.03 -2.07
C GLU A 25 -12.98 -7.65 -3.27
N LEU A 26 -12.78 -8.97 -3.27
CA LEU A 26 -12.25 -9.70 -4.43
C LEU A 26 -13.19 -9.60 -5.63
N PHE A 27 -14.50 -9.70 -5.39
CA PHE A 27 -15.51 -9.47 -6.42
C PHE A 27 -15.44 -8.03 -6.96
N GLN A 28 -15.27 -7.04 -6.09
CA GLN A 28 -15.08 -5.65 -6.50
C GLN A 28 -13.81 -5.45 -7.33
N LEU A 29 -12.69 -6.07 -6.92
CA LEU A 29 -11.42 -6.08 -7.67
C LEU A 29 -11.62 -6.66 -9.08
N TYR A 30 -12.23 -7.85 -9.18
CA TYR A 30 -12.49 -8.52 -10.47
C TYR A 30 -13.34 -7.67 -11.42
N ASN A 31 -14.32 -6.94 -10.88
CA ASN A 31 -15.21 -6.09 -11.66
C ASN A 31 -14.68 -4.66 -11.86
N LEU A 32 -13.40 -4.38 -11.54
CA LEU A 32 -12.78 -3.06 -11.63
C LEU A 32 -13.57 -1.95 -10.89
N ARG A 33 -14.13 -2.30 -9.72
CA ARG A 33 -14.87 -1.40 -8.83
C ARG A 33 -13.95 -0.78 -7.76
N ALA A 34 -14.51 -0.32 -6.65
CA ALA A 34 -13.73 0.25 -5.57
C ALA A 34 -12.74 -0.77 -5.00
N LEU A 35 -11.53 -0.31 -4.67
CA LEU A 35 -10.58 -1.09 -3.91
C LEU A 35 -10.61 -0.65 -2.46
N ASP A 36 -10.93 -1.59 -1.58
CA ASP A 36 -10.85 -1.40 -0.15
C ASP A 36 -9.40 -1.39 0.36
N LYS A 37 -9.22 -0.88 1.58
CA LYS A 37 -7.89 -0.68 2.20
C LYS A 37 -7.11 -2.00 2.35
N SER A 38 -7.80 -3.11 2.58
CA SER A 38 -7.28 -4.49 2.62
C SER A 38 -6.62 -4.88 1.30
N ILE A 39 -7.26 -4.61 0.15
CA ILE A 39 -6.71 -4.87 -1.18
C ILE A 39 -5.50 -3.97 -1.45
N VAL A 40 -5.56 -2.69 -1.06
CA VAL A 40 -4.42 -1.77 -1.19
C VAL A 40 -3.26 -2.19 -0.27
N SER A 41 -3.55 -2.73 0.92
CA SER A 41 -2.56 -3.33 1.82
C SER A 41 -1.88 -4.55 1.17
N CYS A 42 -2.65 -5.43 0.55
CA CYS A 42 -2.14 -6.56 -0.24
C CYS A 42 -1.25 -6.09 -1.40
N TYR A 43 -1.62 -4.99 -2.07
CA TYR A 43 -0.77 -4.42 -3.11
C TYR A 43 0.57 -3.90 -2.56
N CYS A 44 0.56 -3.29 -1.37
CA CYS A 44 1.79 -2.88 -0.69
C CYS A 44 2.67 -4.10 -0.36
N LEU A 45 2.08 -5.19 0.15
CA LEU A 45 2.80 -6.45 0.40
C LEU A 45 3.43 -7.03 -0.89
N LEU A 46 2.66 -7.07 -1.99
CA LEU A 46 3.19 -7.45 -3.30
C LEU A 46 4.40 -6.58 -3.70
N LYS A 47 4.32 -5.26 -3.49
CA LYS A 47 5.41 -4.35 -3.86
C LYS A 47 6.61 -4.42 -2.92
N MET A 48 6.42 -4.89 -1.70
CA MET A 48 7.51 -5.20 -0.77
C MET A 48 8.24 -6.48 -1.18
N LEU A 49 7.51 -7.51 -1.64
CA LEU A 49 8.12 -8.70 -2.24
C LEU A 49 8.94 -8.35 -3.49
N GLU A 50 8.40 -7.45 -4.34
CA GLU A 50 9.13 -6.92 -5.49
C GLU A 50 10.41 -6.19 -5.07
N CYS A 51 10.31 -5.30 -4.06
CA CYS A 51 11.48 -4.62 -3.50
C CYS A 51 12.52 -5.62 -2.97
N LYS A 52 12.09 -6.69 -2.30
CA LYS A 52 12.98 -7.73 -1.76
C LYS A 52 13.69 -8.48 -2.90
N ARG A 53 12.95 -8.88 -3.93
CA ARG A 53 13.47 -9.58 -5.12
C ARG A 53 14.50 -8.74 -5.88
N ASP A 54 14.20 -7.45 -6.06
CA ASP A 54 15.01 -6.55 -6.88
C ASP A 54 16.03 -5.75 -6.03
N GLU A 55 16.28 -6.17 -4.80
CA GLU A 55 17.21 -5.60 -3.82
C GLU A 55 17.02 -4.08 -3.56
N ILE A 56 15.77 -3.62 -3.63
CA ILE A 56 15.38 -2.22 -3.41
C ILE A 56 15.24 -1.94 -1.90
N LYS A 57 16.30 -1.43 -1.29
CA LYS A 57 16.39 -1.29 0.19
C LYS A 57 15.99 0.07 0.76
N ASP A 58 15.86 1.11 -0.05
CA ASP A 58 15.61 2.49 0.41
C ASP A 58 14.17 2.99 0.16
N ILE A 59 13.24 2.08 -0.16
CA ILE A 59 11.80 2.32 -0.08
C ILE A 59 11.22 1.60 1.15
N GLY A 60 10.37 2.31 1.87
CA GLY A 60 9.57 1.83 3.00
C GLY A 60 8.08 1.94 2.72
N PHE A 61 7.28 1.27 3.54
CA PHE A 61 5.81 1.25 3.42
C PHE A 61 5.17 1.43 4.80
N ILE A 62 3.99 2.04 4.83
CA ILE A 62 3.08 2.04 5.96
C ILE A 62 1.78 1.42 5.49
N ASP A 63 1.30 0.44 6.23
CA ASP A 63 0.11 -0.32 5.87
C ASP A 63 -1.17 0.52 6.04
N PRO A 64 -1.98 0.72 4.98
CA PRO A 64 -3.25 1.43 5.09
C PRO A 64 -4.33 0.66 5.87
N ASP A 65 -4.20 -0.65 6.06
CA ASP A 65 -5.19 -1.41 6.84
C ASP A 65 -5.07 -1.10 8.35
N THR A 66 -3.84 -0.88 8.83
CA THR A 66 -3.56 -0.54 10.23
C THR A 66 -3.36 0.96 10.51
N MET A 67 -3.13 1.79 9.49
CA MET A 67 -2.89 3.23 9.64
C MET A 67 -3.75 4.06 8.69
N HIS A 68 -5.00 4.32 9.10
CA HIS A 68 -6.00 5.07 8.33
C HIS A 68 -6.85 5.97 9.23
N VAL A 69 -7.68 6.83 8.63
CA VAL A 69 -8.49 7.84 9.36
C VAL A 69 -9.27 7.27 10.56
N LYS A 70 -9.87 6.07 10.43
CA LYS A 70 -10.65 5.49 11.52
C LYS A 70 -9.81 5.09 12.73
N THR A 71 -8.52 4.75 12.54
CA THR A 71 -7.67 4.36 13.67
C THR A 71 -7.35 5.53 14.59
N ILE A 72 -7.41 6.76 14.07
CA ILE A 72 -7.30 7.98 14.89
C ILE A 72 -8.67 8.51 15.37
N GLU A 73 -9.76 8.27 14.64
CA GLU A 73 -11.10 8.74 15.04
C GLU A 73 -11.73 7.89 16.14
N GLU A 74 -11.44 6.59 16.18
CA GLU A 74 -12.06 5.65 17.11
C GLU A 74 -11.24 5.53 18.42
N PRO A 75 -11.78 5.91 19.60
CA PRO A 75 -11.04 5.92 20.86
C PRO A 75 -10.47 4.57 21.30
N LEU A 76 -11.04 3.46 20.81
CA LEU A 76 -10.57 2.10 21.05
C LEU A 76 -9.21 1.83 20.38
N TYR A 77 -8.94 2.49 19.25
CA TYR A 77 -7.74 2.29 18.42
C TYR A 77 -6.76 3.47 18.53
N ASN A 78 -7.23 4.66 18.90
CA ASN A 78 -6.45 5.90 18.88
C ASN A 78 -5.31 5.94 19.92
N LYS A 79 -5.50 5.36 21.11
CA LYS A 79 -4.59 5.57 22.27
C LYS A 79 -3.11 5.28 22.00
N ASP A 80 -2.79 4.37 21.09
CA ASP A 80 -1.40 3.99 20.76
C ASP A 80 -1.01 4.33 19.30
N THR A 81 -1.87 5.03 18.55
CA THR A 81 -1.66 5.27 17.12
C THR A 81 -0.47 6.20 16.84
N PRO A 82 -0.31 7.36 17.52
CA PRO A 82 0.86 8.22 17.36
C PRO A 82 2.18 7.53 17.72
N GLU A 83 2.22 6.81 18.85
CA GLU A 83 3.41 6.08 19.32
C GLU A 83 3.78 4.95 18.36
N THR A 84 2.78 4.24 17.85
CA THR A 84 2.97 3.19 16.86
C THR A 84 3.51 3.77 15.56
N LEU A 85 2.94 4.87 15.06
CA LEU A 85 3.44 5.56 13.87
C LEU A 85 4.87 6.07 14.05
N LEU A 86 5.19 6.65 15.22
CA LEU A 86 6.55 7.07 15.55
C LEU A 86 7.53 5.90 15.52
N ARG A 87 7.14 4.76 16.11
CA ARG A 87 7.94 3.51 16.09
C ARG A 87 8.18 3.04 14.66
N PHE A 88 7.16 3.10 13.80
CA PHE A 88 7.28 2.79 12.38
C PHE A 88 8.27 3.69 11.66
N LEU A 89 8.16 5.01 11.84
CA LEU A 89 9.05 5.99 11.22
C LEU A 89 10.50 5.81 11.69
N LYS A 90 10.73 5.58 12.99
CA LYS A 90 12.06 5.31 13.55
C LYS A 90 12.70 4.06 12.95
N ARG A 91 11.95 2.98 12.77
CA ARG A 91 12.42 1.73 12.14
C ARG A 91 12.71 1.88 10.64
N GLN A 92 12.12 2.88 9.99
CA GLN A 92 12.30 3.18 8.58
C GLN A 92 13.23 4.37 8.31
N ARG A 93 14.03 4.80 9.31
CA ARG A 93 14.90 5.98 9.21
C ARG A 93 15.92 5.95 8.07
N ASP A 94 16.32 4.76 7.62
CA ASP A 94 17.30 4.58 6.55
C ASP A 94 16.65 4.58 5.15
N LYS A 95 15.31 4.66 5.08
CA LYS A 95 14.56 4.73 3.82
C LYS A 95 14.58 6.17 3.29
N LYS A 96 14.82 6.33 1.98
CA LYS A 96 14.72 7.63 1.31
C LYS A 96 13.28 8.03 1.02
N THR A 97 12.42 7.04 0.80
CA THR A 97 11.00 7.22 0.50
C THR A 97 10.18 6.25 1.34
N ILE A 98 9.15 6.73 2.02
CA ILE A 98 8.14 5.89 2.69
C ILE A 98 6.81 6.12 1.98
N LEU A 99 6.24 5.04 1.43
CA LEU A 99 4.94 5.06 0.78
C LEU A 99 3.85 4.78 1.81
N TRP A 100 2.89 5.68 1.93
CA TRP A 100 1.81 5.58 2.90
C TRP A 100 0.47 5.93 2.23
N PRO A 101 -0.29 4.92 1.79
CA PRO A 101 -1.60 5.13 1.19
C PRO A 101 -2.60 5.72 2.19
N TYR A 102 -3.50 6.58 1.70
CA TYR A 102 -4.60 7.18 2.48
C TYR A 102 -4.18 7.90 3.78
N ASN A 103 -2.98 8.50 3.78
CA ASN A 103 -2.35 9.03 4.99
C ASN A 103 -2.77 10.45 5.39
N PHE A 104 -3.48 11.19 4.55
CA PHE A 104 -3.59 12.66 4.68
C PHE A 104 -4.08 13.10 6.07
N HIS A 105 -5.21 12.57 6.51
CA HIS A 105 -5.78 12.95 7.81
C HIS A 105 -4.93 12.46 8.99
N VAL A 106 -4.40 11.23 8.90
CA VAL A 106 -3.55 10.66 9.96
C VAL A 106 -2.27 11.47 10.14
N TRP A 107 -1.63 11.86 9.04
CA TRP A 107 -0.45 12.70 9.06
C TRP A 107 -0.73 14.08 9.65
N GLU A 108 -1.83 14.72 9.26
CA GLU A 108 -2.23 16.03 9.81
C GLU A 108 -2.49 15.98 11.32
N THR A 109 -3.10 14.92 11.84
CA THR A 109 -3.33 14.74 13.27
C THR A 109 -2.02 14.51 14.00
N PHE A 110 -1.17 13.60 13.48
CA PHE A 110 0.12 13.27 14.08
C PHE A 110 1.01 14.51 14.28
N ILE A 111 1.12 15.39 13.28
CA ILE A 111 1.93 16.61 13.38
C ILE A 111 1.36 17.67 14.33
N LYS A 112 0.05 17.63 14.65
CA LYS A 112 -0.60 18.59 15.55
C LYS A 112 -0.43 18.19 17.02
N GLU A 113 -0.57 16.89 17.29
CA GLU A 113 -0.47 16.31 18.63
C GLU A 113 0.98 16.22 19.09
N ASP A 114 1.91 15.95 18.16
CA ASP A 114 3.33 15.87 18.47
C ASP A 114 4.08 17.20 18.23
N GLN A 115 4.04 18.09 19.22
CA GLN A 115 4.83 19.34 19.24
C GLN A 115 6.19 19.20 19.94
N SER A 116 6.53 18.04 20.53
CA SER A 116 7.63 17.93 21.49
C SER A 116 8.88 17.21 20.98
N HIS A 117 8.80 16.51 19.84
CA HIS A 117 9.85 15.54 19.54
C HIS A 117 11.13 16.18 19.01
N ASP A 118 12.21 15.85 19.71
CA ASP A 118 13.62 16.02 19.37
C ASP A 118 13.97 15.25 18.08
N TRP A 119 13.40 15.69 16.94
CA TRP A 119 13.58 15.08 15.63
C TRP A 119 14.88 15.57 15.00
N LYS A 120 15.84 14.66 14.77
CA LYS A 120 17.11 14.99 14.09
C LYS A 120 17.03 14.97 12.54
N PRO A 121 16.18 14.14 11.88
CA PRO A 121 15.92 14.28 10.44
C PRO A 121 14.57 14.96 10.17
N LYS A 122 14.58 16.06 9.41
CA LYS A 122 13.38 16.75 8.93
C LYS A 122 12.63 15.85 7.93
N LEU A 123 11.49 15.29 8.32
CA LEU A 123 10.59 14.61 7.38
C LEU A 123 9.99 15.63 6.41
N ILE A 124 10.13 15.39 5.11
CA ILE A 124 9.54 16.23 4.07
C ILE A 124 8.35 15.49 3.49
N TRP A 125 7.14 15.96 3.82
CA TRP A 125 5.93 15.48 3.17
C TRP A 125 5.89 15.95 1.72
N ARG A 126 5.77 15.01 0.77
CA ARG A 126 5.75 15.28 -0.66
C ARG A 126 4.46 14.77 -1.31
N ALA A 127 3.47 15.64 -1.44
CA ALA A 127 2.41 15.43 -2.42
C ALA A 127 2.97 15.65 -3.84
N ASN A 128 3.13 14.56 -4.59
CA ASN A 128 3.64 14.64 -5.96
C ASN A 128 2.56 15.19 -6.89
N LYS A 129 2.75 16.43 -7.37
CA LYS A 129 1.82 17.12 -8.27
C LYS A 129 1.63 16.44 -9.64
N LYS A 130 2.49 15.49 -10.02
CA LYS A 130 2.40 14.73 -11.29
C LYS A 130 1.70 13.36 -11.11
N CYS A 131 0.81 13.22 -10.14
CA CYS A 131 -0.04 12.03 -10.02
C CYS A 131 -1.25 12.16 -10.95
N ALA A 132 -1.67 11.06 -11.58
CA ALA A 132 -2.92 11.04 -12.30
C ALA A 132 -4.06 11.34 -11.30
N LYS A 133 -4.96 12.25 -11.69
CA LYS A 133 -6.08 12.67 -10.85
C LYS A 133 -7.30 11.84 -11.24
N GLN A 134 -7.93 11.20 -10.26
CA GLN A 134 -9.18 10.52 -10.50
C GLN A 134 -10.27 11.51 -10.98
N PRO A 135 -11.15 11.10 -11.91
CA PRO A 135 -12.34 11.88 -12.23
C PRO A 135 -13.23 12.03 -10.98
N PRO A 136 -13.80 13.22 -10.74
CA PRO A 136 -14.78 13.42 -9.66
C PRO A 136 -15.96 12.45 -9.78
N GLY A 137 -16.48 11.98 -8.64
CA GLY A 137 -17.64 11.07 -8.60
C GLY A 137 -17.34 9.61 -8.96
N THR A 138 -16.06 9.24 -9.09
CA THR A 138 -15.64 7.84 -9.28
C THR A 138 -15.12 7.23 -7.98
N ASN A 139 -15.25 5.91 -7.85
CA ASN A 139 -14.73 5.15 -6.70
C ASN A 139 -13.44 4.40 -7.06
N LEU A 140 -12.56 4.99 -7.88
CA LEU A 140 -11.37 4.34 -8.43
C LEU A 140 -10.07 4.71 -7.71
N CYS A 141 -10.17 5.46 -6.60
CA CYS A 141 -9.01 6.03 -5.88
C CYS A 141 -7.92 4.98 -5.56
N GLY A 142 -8.31 3.77 -5.16
CA GLY A 142 -7.35 2.71 -4.84
C GLY A 142 -6.51 2.29 -6.04
N TYR A 143 -7.07 2.24 -7.26
CA TYR A 143 -6.28 1.97 -8.45
C TYR A 143 -5.30 3.09 -8.78
N TYR A 144 -5.69 4.35 -8.59
CA TYR A 144 -4.78 5.49 -8.76
C TYR A 144 -3.63 5.46 -7.75
N VAL A 145 -3.91 5.04 -6.51
CA VAL A 145 -2.90 4.80 -5.47
C VAL A 145 -1.95 3.66 -5.90
N CYS A 146 -2.48 2.53 -6.35
CA CYS A 146 -1.68 1.40 -6.82
C CYS A 146 -0.79 1.78 -8.03
N GLU A 147 -1.33 2.50 -9.03
CA GLU A 147 -0.56 3.06 -10.16
C GLU A 147 0.59 3.94 -9.68
N TYR A 148 0.32 4.79 -8.67
CA TYR A 148 1.35 5.65 -8.10
C TYR A 148 2.47 4.83 -7.46
N ILE A 149 2.12 3.82 -6.64
CA ILE A 149 3.07 2.90 -6.01
C ILE A 149 3.88 2.17 -7.09
N HIS A 150 3.23 1.61 -8.10
CA HIS A 150 3.87 0.93 -9.24
C HIS A 150 4.94 1.83 -9.89
N ARG A 151 4.62 3.09 -10.15
CA ARG A 151 5.58 4.03 -10.75
C ARG A 151 6.79 4.30 -9.85
N ILE A 152 6.61 4.36 -8.53
CA ILE A 152 7.70 4.61 -7.58
C ILE A 152 8.58 3.38 -7.38
N VAL A 153 7.99 2.19 -7.40
CA VAL A 153 8.67 0.92 -7.11
C VAL A 153 9.17 0.27 -8.40
N SER A 154 8.24 -0.19 -9.24
CA SER A 154 8.52 -1.02 -10.42
C SER A 154 9.23 -0.26 -11.53
N GLU A 155 8.91 1.02 -11.69
CA GLU A 155 9.52 1.82 -12.76
C GLU A 155 10.75 2.59 -12.29
N ARG A 156 11.18 2.45 -11.04
CA ARG A 156 12.13 3.35 -10.36
C ARG A 156 13.38 3.72 -11.14
N ALA A 157 14.10 2.73 -11.69
CA ALA A 157 15.42 2.96 -12.26
C ALA A 157 15.36 3.90 -13.47
N ASN A 158 16.30 4.85 -13.55
CA ASN A 158 16.42 5.76 -14.69
C ASN A 158 17.31 5.17 -15.79
N ASN A 159 17.11 3.89 -16.10
CA ASN A 159 17.77 3.21 -17.20
C ASN A 159 16.88 3.25 -18.46
N GLU A 160 17.46 2.93 -19.61
CA GLU A 160 16.76 2.99 -20.90
C GLU A 160 15.55 2.06 -20.95
N ARG A 161 15.69 0.83 -20.43
CA ARG A 161 14.60 -0.14 -20.32
C ARG A 161 13.38 0.43 -19.59
N ASN A 162 13.57 1.00 -18.40
CA ASN A 162 12.47 1.58 -17.61
C ASN A 162 11.91 2.85 -18.25
N ARG A 163 12.73 3.65 -18.94
CA ARG A 163 12.22 4.78 -19.73
C ARG A 163 11.34 4.31 -20.88
N GLU A 164 11.71 3.22 -21.56
CA GLU A 164 10.90 2.63 -22.62
C GLU A 164 9.59 2.04 -22.08
N LEU A 165 9.66 1.29 -20.97
CA LEU A 165 8.47 0.74 -20.30
C LEU A 165 7.49 1.84 -19.88
N ARG A 166 7.98 2.93 -19.27
CA ARG A 166 7.17 4.12 -18.95
C ARG A 166 6.48 4.70 -20.18
N ARG A 167 7.23 4.91 -21.27
CA ARG A 167 6.68 5.44 -22.53
C ARG A 167 5.63 4.52 -23.15
N LYS A 168 5.80 3.21 -23.04
CA LYS A 168 4.79 2.23 -23.49
C LYS A 168 3.56 2.30 -22.59
N ARG A 169 3.73 2.29 -21.27
CA ARG A 169 2.66 2.36 -20.27
C ARG A 169 1.81 3.62 -20.40
N GLU A 170 2.43 4.77 -20.69
CA GLU A 170 1.75 6.06 -20.90
C GLU A 170 0.82 6.05 -22.12
N LYS A 171 1.04 5.14 -23.09
CA LYS A 171 0.15 4.95 -24.26
C LYS A 171 -1.01 4.00 -23.99
N ILE A 172 -0.96 3.25 -22.89
CA ILE A 172 -2.02 2.30 -22.50
C ILE A 172 -3.17 3.11 -21.85
N GLY A 173 -4.42 2.70 -22.09
CA GLY A 173 -5.56 3.29 -21.42
C GLY A 173 -5.52 3.05 -19.90
N ILE A 174 -6.17 3.93 -19.13
CA ILE A 174 -6.16 3.82 -17.67
C ILE A 174 -6.84 2.53 -17.18
N GLU A 175 -7.88 2.07 -17.87
CA GLU A 175 -8.60 0.85 -17.52
C GLU A 175 -7.75 -0.40 -17.72
N GLU A 176 -6.98 -0.49 -18.80
CA GLU A 176 -6.07 -1.61 -19.04
C GLU A 176 -4.94 -1.64 -18.01
N ARG A 177 -4.47 -0.47 -17.56
CA ARG A 177 -3.53 -0.40 -16.43
C ARG A 177 -4.16 -0.90 -15.12
N PHE A 178 -5.43 -0.60 -14.89
CA PHE A 178 -6.15 -1.10 -13.72
C PHE A 178 -6.37 -2.61 -13.78
N LYS A 179 -6.65 -3.17 -14.97
CA LYS A 179 -6.67 -4.61 -15.20
C LYS A 179 -5.32 -5.25 -14.88
N ALA A 180 -4.21 -4.65 -15.32
CA ALA A 180 -2.88 -5.15 -15.00
C ALA A 180 -2.59 -5.15 -13.48
N ILE A 181 -3.07 -4.14 -12.73
CA ILE A 181 -3.02 -4.15 -11.26
C ILE A 181 -3.84 -5.30 -10.68
N GLY A 182 -5.04 -5.56 -11.23
CA GLY A 182 -5.86 -6.72 -10.88
C GLY A 182 -5.14 -8.05 -11.11
N ASP A 183 -4.48 -8.21 -12.26
CA ASP A 183 -3.71 -9.41 -12.61
C ASP A 183 -2.49 -9.59 -11.69
N GLU A 184 -1.79 -8.50 -11.36
CA GLU A 184 -0.70 -8.50 -10.37
C GLU A 184 -1.18 -9.02 -9.01
N LEU A 185 -2.31 -8.51 -8.51
CA LEU A 185 -2.93 -8.92 -7.25
C LEU A 185 -3.40 -10.36 -7.28
N ALA A 186 -4.10 -10.79 -8.34
CA ALA A 186 -4.54 -12.18 -8.50
C ALA A 186 -3.34 -13.13 -8.47
N GLY A 187 -2.25 -12.77 -9.16
CA GLY A 187 -1.00 -13.52 -9.11
C GLY A 187 -0.37 -13.59 -7.72
N PHE A 188 -0.42 -12.50 -6.94
CA PHE A 188 0.03 -12.49 -5.55
C PHE A 188 -0.81 -13.42 -4.68
N PHE A 189 -2.14 -13.32 -4.74
CA PHE A 189 -3.01 -14.20 -3.96
C PHE A 189 -2.77 -15.67 -4.27
N LEU A 190 -2.64 -16.03 -5.55
CA LEU A 190 -2.42 -17.42 -5.96
C LEU A 190 -1.05 -17.99 -5.59
N ARG A 191 0.00 -17.16 -5.54
CA ARG A 191 1.37 -17.64 -5.29
C ARG A 191 1.81 -17.52 -3.83
N GLU A 192 1.38 -16.47 -3.15
CA GLU A 192 1.94 -16.06 -1.86
C GLU A 192 0.95 -16.24 -0.70
N VAL A 193 -0.35 -16.31 -0.99
CA VAL A 193 -1.41 -16.33 0.04
C VAL A 193 -2.11 -17.67 0.09
N ILE A 194 -2.63 -18.13 -1.05
CA ILE A 194 -3.36 -19.39 -1.15
C ILE A 194 -2.32 -20.53 -1.25
N PRO A 195 -2.34 -21.50 -0.33
CA PRO A 195 -1.39 -22.61 -0.39
C PRO A 195 -1.59 -23.43 -1.68
N PRO A 196 -0.50 -23.83 -2.37
CA PRO A 196 -0.59 -24.61 -3.62
C PRO A 196 -1.32 -25.96 -3.46
N SER A 197 -1.39 -26.49 -2.23
CA SER A 197 -2.07 -27.74 -1.91
C SER A 197 -3.60 -27.64 -1.98
N GLY A 198 -4.17 -26.43 -2.08
CA GLY A 198 -5.62 -26.26 -2.13
C GLY A 198 -6.33 -26.71 -0.84
N GLU A 199 -5.64 -26.72 0.30
CA GLU A 199 -6.27 -26.95 1.59
C GLU A 199 -7.16 -25.77 1.94
N TYR A 200 -8.39 -25.81 1.43
CA TYR A 200 -9.49 -25.03 1.94
C TYR A 200 -9.71 -25.48 3.39
N HIS A 201 -9.17 -24.75 4.36
CA HIS A 201 -9.61 -24.92 5.74
C HIS A 201 -11.06 -24.45 5.82
N TYR A 202 -11.99 -25.38 5.62
CA TYR A 202 -13.32 -25.28 6.21
C TYR A 202 -13.11 -25.27 7.73
N ALA A 203 -13.21 -24.08 8.33
CA ALA A 203 -13.47 -23.94 9.76
C ALA A 203 -14.98 -23.93 9.97
#